data_AF-A0A1V2N733-F1
#
_entry.id   AF-A0A1V2N733-F1
#
_cell.length_a   1.000
_cell.length_b   1.000
_cell.length_c   1.000
_cell.angle_alpha   90.00
_cell.angle_beta   90.00
_cell.angle_gamma   90.00
#
_symmetry.space_group_name_H-M   'P 1'
#
loop_
_entity.id
_entity.type
_entity.pdbx_description
1 polymer ?
#
loop_
_entity_poly.entity_id
_entity_poly.type
_entity_poly.pdbx_seq_one_letter_code
_entity_poly.pdbx_strand_id
1 'polypeptide(L)'
;MDIKKLGLISTVAMLSVTVSLGGCDILKSPEELKTEKIARLNRIHEEKRSKFREAQAKQNEAERKRDELSDRLDKEYGSVLNYQDNEEYNKRCKEFREANEEADKAFGEFCKSVDKVSPYRPQHEFDTRN
;
A
#
# COMPACT_ATOMS: atom_id res chain seq x y z
N MET A 1 49.79 -47.84 -4.40
CA MET A 1 48.48 -47.31 -4.84
C MET A 1 47.75 -46.80 -3.61
N ASP A 2 47.82 -45.49 -3.35
CA ASP A 2 47.27 -44.83 -2.17
C ASP A 2 45.86 -44.30 -2.44
N ILE A 3 44.83 -45.05 -2.02
CA ILE A 3 43.41 -44.71 -2.21
C ILE A 3 42.80 -44.23 -0.87
N LYS A 4 43.50 -43.38 -0.12
CA LYS A 4 43.02 -42.92 1.21
C LYS A 4 42.77 -41.41 1.36
N LYS A 5 42.86 -40.59 0.30
CA LYS A 5 42.71 -39.13 0.42
C LYS A 5 41.43 -38.51 -0.16
N LEU A 6 40.57 -39.27 -0.84
CA LEU A 6 39.41 -38.70 -1.55
C LEU A 6 38.08 -38.75 -0.77
N GLY A 7 37.99 -39.52 0.32
CA GLY A 7 36.74 -39.71 1.07
C GLY A 7 36.34 -38.57 2.02
N LEU A 8 37.31 -37.76 2.48
CA LEU A 8 37.04 -36.74 3.51
C LEU A 8 36.54 -35.39 2.93
N ILE A 9 36.95 -35.05 1.71
CA ILE A 9 36.59 -33.77 1.08
C ILE A 9 35.10 -33.75 0.70
N SER A 10 34.55 -34.91 0.33
CA SER A 10 33.15 -35.04 -0.11
C SER A 10 32.14 -34.82 1.01
N THR A 11 32.46 -35.24 2.25
CA THR A 11 31.57 -35.09 3.40
C THR A 11 31.54 -33.66 3.94
N VAL A 12 32.69 -32.96 3.95
CA VAL A 12 32.76 -31.54 4.36
C VAL A 12 32.04 -30.64 3.35
N ALA A 13 32.15 -30.92 2.05
CA ALA A 13 31.43 -30.17 1.03
C ALA A 13 29.90 -30.37 1.12
N MET A 14 29.41 -31.58 1.39
CA MET A 14 27.97 -31.80 1.59
C MET A 14 27.42 -31.09 2.84
N LEU A 15 28.15 -31.10 3.95
CA LEU A 15 27.76 -30.39 5.18
C LEU A 15 27.72 -28.87 4.97
N SER A 16 28.69 -28.29 4.25
CA SER A 16 28.69 -26.86 3.89
C SER A 16 27.53 -26.47 2.96
N VAL A 17 27.13 -27.35 2.04
CA VAL A 17 26.00 -27.07 1.12
C VAL A 17 24.65 -27.13 1.83
N THR A 18 24.48 -27.99 2.85
CA THR A 18 23.25 -28.01 3.65
C THR A 18 23.09 -26.80 4.57
N VAL A 19 24.18 -26.21 5.07
CA VAL A 19 24.11 -24.94 5.83
C VAL A 19 23.78 -23.76 4.90
N SER A 20 24.17 -23.84 3.63
CA SER A 20 24.03 -22.74 2.67
C SER A 20 22.62 -22.58 2.08
N LEU A 21 21.78 -23.63 2.10
CA LEU A 21 20.41 -23.59 1.55
C LEU A 21 19.31 -23.35 2.60
N GLY A 22 19.62 -23.46 3.90
CA GLY A 22 18.70 -23.14 5.01
C GLY A 22 19.13 -21.94 5.87
N GLY A 23 20.31 -21.36 5.60
CA GLY A 23 21.08 -20.57 6.56
C GLY A 23 20.96 -19.05 6.49
N CYS A 24 19.78 -18.49 6.20
CA CYS A 24 19.62 -17.03 6.34
C CYS A 24 18.64 -16.61 7.45
N ASP A 25 17.65 -17.44 7.79
CA ASP A 25 16.71 -17.14 8.88
C ASP A 25 17.04 -17.84 10.21
N ILE A 26 17.86 -18.90 10.19
CA ILE A 26 18.21 -19.69 11.39
C ILE A 26 19.20 -18.95 12.32
N LEU A 27 20.00 -18.03 11.77
CA LEU A 27 21.02 -17.28 12.51
C LEU A 27 20.58 -15.88 12.94
N LYS A 28 19.41 -15.41 12.49
CA LYS A 28 18.91 -14.09 12.87
C LYS A 28 18.46 -14.09 14.32
N SER A 29 18.86 -13.07 15.06
CA SER A 29 18.34 -12.90 16.42
C SER A 29 16.83 -12.61 16.36
N PRO A 30 16.06 -12.91 17.42
CA PRO A 30 14.66 -12.50 17.51
C PRO A 30 14.45 -10.99 17.32
N GLU A 31 15.46 -10.17 17.61
CA GLU A 31 15.44 -8.71 17.41
C GLU A 31 15.60 -8.34 15.94
N GLU A 32 16.51 -9.00 15.21
CA GLU A 32 16.68 -8.82 13.77
C GLU A 32 15.43 -9.25 12.99
N LEU A 33 14.77 -10.34 13.39
CA LEU A 33 13.50 -10.76 12.80
C LEU A 33 12.38 -9.73 13.03
N LYS A 34 12.34 -9.09 14.19
CA LYS A 34 11.37 -8.03 14.51
C LYS A 34 11.64 -6.77 13.67
N THR A 35 12.88 -6.33 13.57
CA THR A 35 13.25 -5.12 12.81
C THR A 35 12.98 -5.31 11.32
N GLU A 36 13.31 -6.48 10.75
CA GLU A 36 13.00 -6.83 9.37
C GLU A 36 11.49 -6.86 9.10
N LYS A 37 10.72 -7.45 10.02
CA LYS A 37 9.25 -7.46 9.93
C LYS A 37 8.68 -6.04 9.93
N ILE A 38 9.15 -5.17 10.81
CA ILE A 38 8.72 -3.76 10.88
C ILE A 38 9.09 -3.03 9.59
N ALA A 39 10.31 -3.20 9.08
CA ALA A 39 10.76 -2.59 7.82
C ALA A 39 9.88 -3.03 6.64
N ARG A 40 9.54 -4.33 6.57
CA ARG A 40 8.64 -4.87 5.55
C ARG A 40 7.24 -4.27 5.64
N LEU A 41 6.68 -4.16 6.85
CA LEU A 41 5.36 -3.57 7.06
C LEU A 41 5.34 -2.07 6.70
N ASN A 42 6.38 -1.32 7.07
CA ASN A 42 6.52 0.10 6.72
C ASN A 42 6.60 0.30 5.20
N ARG A 43 7.35 -0.56 4.48
CA ARG A 43 7.41 -0.51 3.02
C ARG A 43 6.05 -0.74 2.37
N ILE A 44 5.30 -1.75 2.84
CA ILE A 44 3.94 -2.02 2.36
C ILE A 44 3.03 -0.83 2.66
N HIS A 45 3.11 -0.26 3.85
CA HIS A 45 2.32 0.90 4.24
C HIS A 45 2.58 2.11 3.33
N GLU A 46 3.84 2.43 3.04
CA GLU A 46 4.17 3.57 2.18
C GLU A 46 3.71 3.33 0.73
N GLU A 47 3.81 2.11 0.23
CA GLU A 47 3.27 1.75 -1.10
C GLU A 47 1.74 1.97 -1.15
N LYS A 48 1.01 1.50 -0.14
CA LYS A 48 -0.45 1.70 -0.06
C LYS A 48 -0.82 3.19 0.09
N ARG A 49 -0.03 3.94 0.85
CA ARG A 49 -0.20 5.38 1.01
C ARG A 49 0.00 6.12 -0.32
N SER A 50 1.01 5.77 -1.11
CA SER A 50 1.24 6.37 -2.43
C SER A 50 0.06 6.10 -3.36
N LYS A 51 -0.39 4.85 -3.44
CA LYS A 51 -1.54 4.45 -4.26
C LYS A 51 -2.82 5.19 -3.87
N PHE A 52 -3.06 5.34 -2.57
CA PHE A 52 -4.21 6.13 -2.08
C PHE A 52 -4.12 7.60 -2.49
N ARG A 53 -2.93 8.22 -2.37
CA ARG A 53 -2.74 9.62 -2.81
C ARG A 53 -2.96 9.80 -4.31
N GLU A 54 -2.46 8.87 -5.12
CA GLU A 54 -2.67 8.89 -6.57
C GLU A 54 -4.15 8.77 -6.93
N ALA A 55 -4.87 7.83 -6.29
CA ALA A 55 -6.30 7.66 -6.51
C ALA A 55 -7.10 8.90 -6.05
N GLN A 56 -6.75 9.47 -4.90
CA GLN A 56 -7.36 10.71 -4.39
C GLN A 56 -7.11 11.90 -5.33
N ALA A 57 -5.93 12.00 -5.93
CA ALA A 57 -5.65 13.05 -6.90
C ALA A 57 -6.54 12.94 -8.14
N LYS A 58 -6.76 11.72 -8.66
CA LYS A 58 -7.68 11.48 -9.78
C LYS A 58 -9.12 11.82 -9.41
N GLN A 59 -9.57 11.43 -8.22
CA GLN A 59 -10.89 11.74 -7.69
C GLN A 59 -11.11 13.26 -7.64
N ASN A 60 -10.16 14.00 -7.06
CA ASN A 60 -10.21 15.47 -6.98
C ASN A 60 -10.24 16.14 -8.35
N GLU A 61 -9.49 15.60 -9.32
CA GLU A 61 -9.51 16.12 -10.68
C GLU A 61 -10.86 15.88 -11.38
N ALA A 62 -11.45 14.69 -11.20
CA ALA A 62 -12.75 14.34 -11.75
C ALA A 62 -13.89 15.17 -11.10
N GLU A 63 -13.83 15.36 -9.79
CA GLU A 63 -14.73 16.24 -9.03
C GLU A 63 -14.68 17.66 -9.56
N ARG A 64 -13.48 18.24 -9.66
CA ARG A 64 -13.32 19.59 -10.17
C ARG A 64 -13.92 19.75 -11.57
N LYS A 65 -13.67 18.80 -12.47
CA LYS A 65 -14.23 18.83 -13.84
C LYS A 65 -15.75 18.74 -13.85
N ARG A 66 -16.35 17.94 -12.97
CA ARG A 66 -17.79 17.83 -12.79
C ARG A 66 -18.37 19.15 -12.28
N ASP A 67 -17.76 19.72 -11.24
CA ASP A 67 -18.26 20.93 -10.57
C ASP A 67 -18.10 22.16 -11.46
N GLU A 68 -16.97 22.32 -12.16
CA GLU A 68 -16.77 23.37 -13.16
C GLU A 68 -17.81 23.30 -14.31
N LEU A 69 -18.28 22.11 -14.67
CA LEU A 69 -19.36 21.95 -15.64
C LEU A 69 -20.72 22.25 -15.01
N SER A 70 -20.99 21.77 -13.80
CA SER A 70 -22.21 22.06 -13.05
C SER A 70 -22.42 23.57 -12.90
N ASP A 71 -21.38 24.30 -12.47
CA ASP A 71 -21.42 25.75 -12.28
C ASP A 71 -21.74 26.52 -13.58
N ARG A 72 -21.27 26.01 -14.73
CA ARG A 72 -21.58 26.59 -16.04
C ARG A 72 -23.03 26.34 -16.42
N LEU A 73 -23.50 25.11 -16.23
CA LEU A 73 -24.87 24.71 -16.55
C LEU A 73 -25.89 25.36 -15.61
N ASP A 74 -25.57 25.55 -14.32
CA ASP A 74 -26.41 26.29 -13.39
C ASP A 74 -26.56 27.76 -13.79
N LYS A 75 -25.53 28.38 -14.37
CA LYS A 75 -25.63 29.75 -14.89
C LYS A 75 -26.50 29.84 -16.15
N GLU A 76 -26.50 28.81 -16.99
CA GLU A 76 -27.23 28.78 -18.25
C GLU A 76 -28.71 28.37 -18.06
N TYR A 77 -28.95 27.34 -17.25
CA TYR A 77 -30.25 26.69 -17.09
C TYR A 77 -30.87 26.95 -15.72
N GLY A 78 -30.15 27.58 -14.78
CA GLY A 78 -30.65 27.99 -13.46
C GLY A 78 -30.72 26.89 -12.40
N SER A 79 -30.74 25.61 -12.80
CA SER A 79 -30.84 24.49 -11.88
C SER A 79 -30.41 23.17 -12.52
N VAL A 80 -29.74 22.30 -11.76
CA VAL A 80 -29.44 20.90 -12.09
C VAL A 80 -30.62 20.16 -12.71
N LEU A 81 -31.85 20.37 -12.23
CA LEU A 81 -33.04 19.67 -12.75
C LEU A 81 -33.26 19.92 -14.26
N ASN A 82 -32.79 21.06 -14.78
CA ASN A 82 -32.97 21.44 -16.18
C ASN A 82 -31.87 20.87 -17.10
N TYR A 83 -30.78 20.34 -16.55
CA TYR A 83 -29.66 19.79 -17.33
C TYR A 83 -29.14 18.45 -16.81
N GLN A 84 -29.84 17.80 -15.88
CA GLN A 84 -29.46 16.49 -15.35
C GLN A 84 -29.33 15.41 -16.46
N ASP A 85 -30.06 15.57 -17.57
CA ASP A 85 -29.99 14.67 -18.72
C ASP A 85 -28.93 15.09 -19.75
N ASN A 86 -28.17 16.15 -19.48
CA ASN A 86 -27.05 16.57 -20.31
C ASN A 86 -25.99 15.45 -20.39
N GLU A 87 -25.68 15.03 -21.61
CA GLU A 87 -24.78 13.90 -21.85
C GLU A 87 -23.37 14.15 -21.30
N GLU A 88 -22.85 15.37 -21.43
CA GLU A 88 -21.53 15.72 -20.92
C GLU A 88 -21.52 15.71 -19.38
N TYR A 89 -22.55 16.26 -18.75
CA TYR A 89 -22.68 16.25 -17.29
C TYR A 89 -22.74 14.82 -16.74
N ASN A 90 -23.57 13.97 -17.34
CA ASN A 90 -23.68 12.56 -16.96
C ASN A 90 -22.37 11.79 -17.13
N LYS A 91 -21.62 12.08 -18.20
CA LYS A 91 -20.29 11.51 -18.40
C LYS A 91 -19.33 11.90 -17.27
N ARG A 92 -19.27 13.18 -16.87
CA ARG A 92 -18.41 13.63 -15.76
C ARG A 92 -18.82 13.03 -14.41
N CYS A 93 -20.13 12.92 -14.16
CA CYS A 93 -20.64 12.27 -12.96
C CYS A 93 -20.23 10.79 -12.89
N LYS A 94 -20.25 10.09 -14.03
CA LYS A 94 -19.77 8.70 -14.12
C LYS A 94 -18.26 8.60 -13.88
N GLU A 95 -17.46 9.46 -14.53
CA GLU A 95 -16.01 9.53 -14.34
C GLU A 95 -15.65 9.78 -12.86
N PHE A 96 -16.35 10.71 -12.20
CA PHE A 96 -16.18 10.98 -10.78
C PHE A 96 -16.53 9.75 -9.92
N ARG A 97 -17.65 9.08 -10.21
CA ARG A 97 -18.07 7.89 -9.45
C ARG A 97 -17.02 6.78 -9.54
N GLU A 98 -16.51 6.50 -10.73
CA GLU A 98 -15.48 5.48 -10.94
C GLU A 98 -14.18 5.85 -10.19
N ALA A 99 -13.76 7.12 -10.23
CA ALA A 99 -12.59 7.60 -9.50
C ALA A 99 -12.79 7.54 -7.98
N ASN A 100 -14.00 7.81 -7.48
CA ASN A 100 -14.36 7.71 -6.08
C ASN A 100 -14.27 6.26 -5.58
N GLU A 101 -14.81 5.30 -6.35
CA GLU A 101 -14.72 3.87 -6.03
C GLU A 101 -13.25 3.38 -5.98
N GLU A 102 -12.39 3.86 -6.90
CA GLU A 102 -10.95 3.58 -6.88
C GLU A 102 -10.29 4.15 -5.61
N ALA A 103 -10.61 5.40 -5.25
CA ALA A 103 -10.08 6.06 -4.06
C ALA A 103 -10.53 5.36 -2.77
N ASP A 104 -11.80 4.99 -2.65
CA ASP A 104 -12.35 4.26 -1.50
C ASP A 104 -11.68 2.90 -1.31
N LYS A 105 -11.46 2.17 -2.41
CA LYS A 105 -10.73 0.90 -2.37
C LYS A 105 -9.28 1.09 -1.91
N ALA A 106 -8.59 2.09 -2.45
CA ALA A 106 -7.21 2.40 -2.07
C ALA A 106 -7.11 2.86 -0.61
N PHE A 107 -8.09 3.64 -0.13
CA PHE A 107 -8.22 4.04 1.26
C PHE A 107 -8.40 2.82 2.18
N GLY A 108 -9.29 1.90 1.82
CA GLY A 108 -9.49 0.66 2.58
C GLY A 108 -8.22 -0.20 2.69
N GLU A 109 -7.41 -0.27 1.62
CA GLU A 109 -6.10 -0.94 1.67
C GLU A 109 -5.08 -0.19 2.52
N PHE A 110 -5.08 1.14 2.46
CA PHE A 110 -4.25 1.99 3.29
C PHE A 110 -4.58 1.81 4.79
N CYS A 111 -5.86 1.87 5.18
CA CYS A 111 -6.31 1.63 6.56
C CYS A 111 -5.85 0.25 7.07
N LYS A 112 -6.06 -0.81 6.28
CA LYS A 112 -5.56 -2.16 6.62
C LYS A 112 -4.04 -2.20 6.82
N SER A 113 -3.28 -1.38 6.10
CA SER A 113 -1.83 -1.26 6.29
C SER A 113 -1.46 -0.50 7.56
N VAL A 114 -2.23 0.55 7.91
CA VAL A 114 -2.08 1.30 9.15
C VAL A 114 -2.32 0.38 10.34
N ASP A 115 -3.39 -0.41 10.34
CA ASP A 115 -3.72 -1.35 11.43
C ASP A 115 -2.59 -2.36 11.69
N LYS A 116 -1.88 -2.78 10.63
CA LYS A 116 -0.74 -3.71 10.75
C LYS A 116 0.53 -3.04 11.28
N VAL A 117 0.73 -1.76 10.98
CA VAL A 117 1.92 -0.99 11.42
C VAL A 117 1.71 -0.37 12.79
N SER A 118 0.48 -0.02 13.16
CA SER A 118 0.12 0.69 14.39
C SER A 118 0.68 0.04 15.68
N PRO A 119 0.64 -1.30 15.86
CA PRO A 119 1.22 -1.95 17.03
C PRO A 119 2.74 -1.79 17.19
N TYR A 120 3.43 -1.38 16.12
CA TYR A 120 4.88 -1.19 16.09
C TYR A 120 5.29 0.29 16.05
N ARG A 121 4.33 1.21 15.98
CA ARG A 121 4.64 2.64 16.12
C ARG A 121 4.80 2.96 17.60
N PRO A 122 5.70 3.90 17.95
CA PRO A 122 5.70 4.47 19.28
C PRO A 122 4.29 4.99 19.57
N GLN A 123 3.61 4.40 20.56
CA GLN A 123 2.45 5.04 21.13
C GLN A 123 2.98 6.33 21.74
N HIS A 124 2.44 7.47 21.29
CA HIS A 124 2.55 8.66 22.10
C HIS A 124 1.78 8.29 23.37
N GLU A 125 2.50 7.90 24.43
CA GLU A 125 1.94 7.94 25.76
C GLU A 125 1.49 9.39 25.92
N PHE A 126 0.19 9.63 25.74
CA PHE A 126 -0.40 10.83 26.29
C PHE A 126 -0.14 10.68 27.78
N ASP A 127 0.82 11.45 28.28
CA ASP A 127 1.16 11.51 29.68
C ASP A 127 -0.08 12.06 30.41
N THR A 128 -1.01 11.18 30.79
CA THR A 128 -2.24 11.52 31.52
C THR A 128 -1.95 11.71 33.01
N ARG A 129 -0.77 12.24 33.35
CA ARG A 129 -0.48 12.67 34.72
C ARG A 129 -1.22 13.98 34.97
N ASN A 130 -2.34 13.83 35.69
CA ASN A 130 -3.20 14.83 36.33
C ASN A 130 -2.49 16.09 36.81
#